data_AF-A0A2E0QVQ1-F1
#
_entry.id   AF-A0A2E0QVQ1-F1
#
_cell.length_a   1.000
_cell.length_b   1.000
_cell.length_c   1.000
_cell.angle_alpha   90.00
_cell.angle_beta   90.00
_cell.angle_gamma   90.00
#
_symmetry.space_group_name_H-M   'P 1'
#
loop_
_entity.id
_entity.type
_entity.pdbx_description
1 polymer ?
#
loop_
_entity_poly.entity_id
_entity_poly.type
_entity_poly.pdbx_seq_one_letter_code
_entity_poly.pdbx_strand_id
1 'polypeptide(L)'
;MSKAIVDPDELRKFAEELKRFNSDLQNSLSSLNARFAALGDTWQDNEQAKFAQDFQDTMKVLRRFIESSNQQAPFLMRKAQRIEEYLSQR
;
A
#
# COMPACT_ATOMS: atom_id res chain seq x y z
N MET A 1 3.63 29.65 -7.33
CA MET A 1 2.46 28.82 -7.00
C MET A 1 2.29 27.80 -8.10
N SER A 2 2.65 26.53 -7.87
CA SER A 2 2.48 25.47 -8.86
C SER A 2 0.99 25.17 -9.00
N LYS A 3 0.35 25.74 -10.03
CA LYS A 3 -0.97 25.30 -10.47
C LYS A 3 -0.82 23.89 -11.02
N ALA A 4 -0.97 22.89 -10.16
CA ALA A 4 -1.14 21.51 -10.61
C ALA A 4 -2.51 21.44 -11.30
N ILE A 5 -2.50 21.22 -12.61
CA ILE A 5 -3.69 20.76 -13.33
C ILE A 5 -3.85 19.30 -12.90
N VAL A 6 -4.82 19.03 -12.03
CA VAL A 6 -5.18 17.68 -11.60
C VAL A 6 -6.61 17.45 -12.04
N ASP A 7 -6.82 16.38 -12.79
CA ASP A 7 -8.16 15.88 -13.09
C ASP A 7 -8.73 15.20 -11.83
N PRO A 8 -9.87 15.65 -11.30
CA PRO A 8 -10.50 15.02 -10.15
C PRO A 8 -10.84 13.54 -10.40
N ASP A 9 -11.18 13.14 -11.62
CA ASP A 9 -11.49 11.75 -11.97
C ASP A 9 -10.26 10.85 -11.90
N GLU A 10 -9.12 11.33 -12.41
CA GLU A 10 -7.84 10.60 -12.27
C GLU A 10 -7.45 10.42 -10.81
N LEU A 11 -7.68 11.44 -9.98
CA LEU A 11 -7.34 11.39 -8.56
C LEU A 11 -8.24 10.40 -7.78
N ARG A 12 -9.54 10.30 -8.13
CA ARG A 12 -10.44 9.30 -7.55
C ARG A 12 -10.05 7.89 -7.98
N LYS A 13 -9.80 7.68 -9.29
CA LYS A 13 -9.36 6.38 -9.82
C LYS A 13 -8.12 5.88 -9.10
N PHE A 14 -7.10 6.72 -8.97
CA PHE A 14 -5.88 6.35 -8.26
C PHE A 14 -6.13 6.04 -6.77
N ALA A 15 -6.98 6.81 -6.08
CA ALA A 15 -7.31 6.53 -4.68
C ALA A 15 -8.03 5.18 -4.49
N GLU A 16 -8.92 4.83 -5.41
CA GLU A 16 -9.61 3.53 -5.43
C GLU A 16 -8.64 2.38 -5.74
N GLU A 17 -7.77 2.55 -6.74
CA GLU A 17 -6.72 1.60 -7.09
C GLU A 17 -5.77 1.38 -5.91
N LEU A 18 -5.34 2.44 -5.24
CA LEU A 18 -4.46 2.35 -4.07
C LEU A 18 -5.10 1.53 -2.93
N LYS A 19 -6.41 1.72 -2.70
CA LYS A 19 -7.15 0.95 -1.68
C LYS A 19 -7.24 -0.55 -2.04
N ARG A 20 -7.50 -0.87 -3.31
CA ARG A 20 -7.52 -2.25 -3.80
C ARG A 20 -6.14 -2.90 -3.68
N PHE A 21 -5.12 -2.21 -4.19
CA PHE A 21 -3.72 -2.64 -4.10
C PHE A 21 -3.30 -2.95 -2.67
N ASN A 22 -3.60 -2.07 -1.71
CA ASN A 22 -3.30 -2.28 -0.30
C ASN A 22 -3.94 -3.56 0.26
N SER A 23 -5.19 -3.83 -0.13
CA SER A 23 -5.93 -5.01 0.33
C SER A 23 -5.33 -6.30 -0.25
N ASP A 24 -5.02 -6.30 -1.55
CA ASP A 24 -4.42 -7.43 -2.24
C ASP A 24 -2.99 -7.71 -1.74
N LEU A 25 -2.22 -6.65 -1.50
CA LEU A 25 -0.89 -6.75 -0.91
C LEU A 25 -0.95 -7.31 0.51
N GLN A 26 -1.86 -6.81 1.36
CA GLN A 26 -2.02 -7.33 2.72
C GLN A 26 -2.33 -8.83 2.75
N ASN A 27 -3.21 -9.31 1.86
CA ASN A 27 -3.54 -10.73 1.73
C ASN A 27 -2.34 -11.56 1.26
N SER A 28 -1.61 -11.05 0.26
CA SER A 28 -0.42 -11.71 -0.30
C SER A 28 0.69 -11.83 0.75
N LEU A 29 0.92 -10.77 1.53
CA LEU A 29 1.90 -10.76 2.62
C LEU A 29 1.54 -11.76 3.72
N SER A 30 0.26 -11.83 4.13
CA SER A 30 -0.18 -12.81 5.13
C SER A 30 0.03 -14.25 4.65
N SER A 31 -0.31 -14.54 3.38
CA SER A 31 -0.09 -15.86 2.77
C SER A 31 1.39 -16.23 2.69
N LEU A 32 2.24 -15.30 2.25
CA LEU A 32 3.68 -15.51 2.15
C LEU A 32 4.32 -15.74 3.52
N ASN A 33 3.92 -14.97 4.54
CA ASN A 33 4.43 -15.14 5.89
C ASN A 33 4.05 -16.50 6.49
N ALA A 34 2.83 -17.01 6.23
CA ALA A 34 2.41 -18.34 6.65
C ALA A 34 3.25 -19.44 5.97
N ARG A 35 3.52 -19.31 4.66
CA ARG A 35 4.39 -20.25 3.93
C ARG A 35 5.83 -20.22 4.43
N PHE A 36 6.36 -19.04 4.74
CA PHE A 36 7.70 -18.89 5.30
C PHE A 36 7.80 -19.52 6.69
N ALA A 37 6.77 -19.37 7.53
CA ALA A 37 6.71 -20.02 8.84
C ALA A 37 6.74 -21.55 8.71
N ALA A 38 5.92 -22.13 7.82
CA ALA A 38 5.90 -23.57 7.56
C ALA A 38 7.23 -24.09 6.98
N LEU A 39 7.92 -23.29 6.17
CA LEU A 39 9.23 -23.65 5.64
C LEU A 39 10.29 -23.81 6.75
N GLY A 40 10.14 -23.07 7.86
CA GLY A 40 11.01 -23.18 9.04
C GLY A 40 10.98 -24.55 9.71
N ASP A 41 9.95 -25.38 9.45
CA ASP A 41 9.88 -26.75 9.96
C ASP A 41 10.88 -27.68 9.25
N THR A 42 11.22 -27.37 7.98
CA THR A 42 12.07 -28.22 7.13
C THR A 42 13.39 -27.58 6.73
N TRP A 43 13.56 -26.28 6.94
CA TRP A 43 14.77 -25.53 6.61
C TRP A 43 15.30 -24.83 7.86
N GLN A 44 16.39 -25.36 8.43
CA GLN A 44 16.98 -24.89 9.69
C GLN A 44 18.50 -24.87 9.58
N ASP A 45 19.02 -23.82 8.96
CA ASP A 45 20.46 -23.57 8.84
C ASP A 45 20.78 -22.07 8.99
N ASN A 46 22.06 -21.73 8.90
CA ASN A 46 22.52 -20.35 9.00
C ASN A 46 22.03 -19.46 7.83
N GLU A 47 21.79 -20.04 6.65
CA GLU A 47 21.28 -19.29 5.50
C GLU A 47 19.82 -18.92 5.70
N GLN A 48 19.02 -19.85 6.23
CA GLN A 48 17.65 -19.62 6.63
C GLN A 48 17.56 -18.50 7.67
N ALA A 49 18.41 -18.52 8.70
CA ALA A 49 18.43 -17.49 9.74
C ALA A 49 18.74 -16.11 9.16
N LYS A 50 19.72 -16.03 8.24
CA LYS A 50 20.07 -14.78 7.55
C LYS A 50 18.91 -14.27 6.70
N PHE A 51 18.31 -15.13 5.89
CA PHE A 51 17.18 -14.76 5.05
C PHE A 51 15.94 -14.39 5.87
N ALA A 52 15.69 -15.05 7.00
CA ALA A 52 14.58 -14.74 7.89
C ALA A 52 14.63 -13.30 8.39
N GLN A 53 15.82 -12.79 8.70
CA GLN A 53 16.01 -11.41 9.12
C GLN A 53 15.61 -10.43 8.01
N ASP A 54 16.19 -10.58 6.82
CA ASP A 54 15.91 -9.72 5.66
C ASP A 54 14.42 -9.78 5.25
N PHE A 55 13.84 -10.98 5.31
CA PHE A 55 12.43 -11.21 5.07
C PHE A 55 11.57 -10.43 6.07
N GLN A 56 11.79 -10.59 7.38
CA GLN A 56 11.00 -9.92 8.40
C GLN A 56 11.11 -8.39 8.32
N ASP A 57 12.29 -7.86 8.01
CA ASP A 57 12.49 -6.42 7.88
C ASP A 57 11.78 -5.85 6.65
N THR A 58 11.83 -6.55 5.52
CA THR A 58 11.07 -6.18 4.32
C THR A 58 9.56 -6.20 4.58
N MET A 59 9.07 -7.24 5.29
CA MET A 59 7.67 -7.36 5.67
C MET A 59 7.19 -6.20 6.56
N LYS A 60 8.06 -5.66 7.43
CA LYS A 60 7.73 -4.47 8.24
C LYS A 60 7.61 -3.22 7.37
N VAL A 61 8.52 -3.03 6.40
CA VAL A 61 8.48 -1.88 5.48
C VAL A 61 7.20 -1.89 4.65
N LEU A 62 6.82 -3.04 4.12
CA LEU A 62 5.59 -3.19 3.32
C LEU A 62 4.33 -2.93 4.14
N ARG A 63 4.28 -3.40 5.39
CA ARG A 63 3.17 -3.08 6.32
C ARG A 63 3.05 -1.57 6.59
N ARG A 64 4.17 -0.89 6.84
CA ARG A 64 4.20 0.57 7.00
C ARG A 64 3.73 1.31 5.76
N PHE A 65 4.08 0.82 4.57
CA PHE A 65 3.57 1.38 3.31
C PHE A 65 2.04 1.29 3.26
N ILE A 66 1.47 0.10 3.52
CA ILE A 66 0.01 -0.12 3.54
C ILE A 66 -0.69 0.82 4.54
N GLU A 67 -0.13 0.97 5.74
CA GLU A 67 -0.68 1.88 6.76
C GLU A 67 -0.69 3.33 6.27
N SER A 68 0.45 3.81 5.75
CA SER A 68 0.60 5.18 5.24
C SER A 68 -0.32 5.46 4.04
N SER A 69 -0.38 4.53 3.09
CA SER A 69 -1.21 4.68 1.88
C SER A 69 -2.71 4.60 2.19
N ASN A 70 -3.13 3.78 3.17
CA ASN A 70 -4.51 3.73 3.65
C ASN A 70 -4.93 5.04 4.31
N GLN A 71 -4.02 5.71 5.02
CA GLN A 71 -4.28 7.05 5.55
C GLN A 71 -4.41 8.09 4.43
N GLN A 72 -3.63 7.96 3.34
CA GLN A 72 -3.60 8.91 2.23
C GLN A 72 -4.81 8.82 1.29
N ALA A 73 -5.37 7.64 1.05
CA ALA A 73 -6.47 7.45 0.09
C ALA A 73 -7.71 8.37 0.37
N PRO A 74 -8.19 8.53 1.62
CA PRO A 74 -9.25 9.50 1.94
C PRO A 74 -8.88 10.96 1.71
N PHE A 75 -7.60 11.35 1.80
CA PHE A 75 -7.18 12.71 1.48
C PHE A 75 -7.24 12.96 -0.03
N LEU A 76 -6.86 11.97 -0.85
CA LEU A 76 -6.95 12.07 -2.31
C LEU A 76 -8.40 12.20 -2.78
N MET A 77 -9.31 11.40 -2.20
CA MET A 77 -10.76 11.50 -2.48
C MET A 77 -11.31 12.89 -2.11
N ARG A 78 -11.02 13.39 -0.91
CA ARG A 78 -11.45 14.75 -0.49
C ARG A 78 -10.86 15.86 -1.36
N LYS A 79 -9.61 15.69 -1.80
CA LYS A 79 -8.96 16.64 -2.71
C LYS A 79 -9.64 16.65 -4.08
N ALA A 80 -9.99 15.48 -4.62
CA ALA A 80 -10.73 15.37 -5.87
C ALA A 80 -12.08 16.08 -5.80
N GLN A 81 -12.85 15.84 -4.72
CA GLN A 81 -14.14 16.48 -4.49
C GLN A 81 -14.03 18.02 -4.49
N ARG A 82 -13.05 18.58 -3.77
CA ARG A 82 -12.84 20.04 -3.72
C ARG A 82 -12.49 20.64 -5.08
N ILE A 83 -11.73 19.91 -5.90
CA ILE A 83 -11.36 20.36 -7.25
C ILE A 83 -12.61 20.36 -8.16
N GLU A 84 -13.42 19.32 -8.10
CA GLU A 84 -14.68 19.23 -8.84
C GLU A 84 -15.67 20.34 -8.43
N GLU A 85 -15.84 20.58 -7.13
CA GLU A 85 -16.67 21.68 -6.62
C GLU A 85 -16.20 23.04 -7.19
N TYR A 86 -14.90 23.30 -7.20
CA TYR A 86 -14.33 24.52 -7.77
C TYR A 86 -14.54 24.64 -9.28
N LEU A 87 -14.41 23.54 -10.03
CA LEU A 87 -14.63 23.53 -11.49
C LEU A 87 -16.12 23.71 -11.84
N SER A 88 -17.04 23.20 -11.01
CA SER A 88 -18.49 23.33 -11.23
C SER A 88 -19.06 24.73 -10.96
N GLN A 89 -18.36 25.54 -10.14
CA GLN A 89 -18.76 26.91 -9.80
C GLN A 89 -18.26 27.96 -10.79
N ARG A 90 -17.50 27.55 -11.81
CA ARG A 90 -16.91 28.43 -12.83
C ARG A 90 -17.60 28.26 -14.17
#